data_AF-A0A2K3DYH6-F1
#
_entry.id   AF-A0A2K3DYH6-F1
#
_cell.length_a   1.000
_cell.length_b   1.000
_cell.length_c   1.000
_cell.angle_alpha   90.00
_cell.angle_beta   90.00
_cell.angle_gamma   90.00
#
_symmetry.space_group_name_H-M   'P 1'
#
loop_
_entity.id
_entity.type
_entity.pdbx_description
1 polymer ?
#
loop_
_entity_poly.entity_id
_entity_poly.type
_entity_poly.pdbx_seq_one_letter_code
_entity_poly.pdbx_strand_id
1 'polypeptide(L)'
;MSKVLRHKPPPGAMDAAGWVNLPVLLRHLKNQPTEQQVREIVAACPKKRFVLDDTTNPPRIRAAQGHSVELEEAVLEPVTEASQVPVPVHVTGVDGWSAIQSSGELRRMKRTHVHFATAPHHLRNNKWAEVYLRLDLQAALDAGLQFGLSSNGVLLCEGPVPVALVKRVELDELPEEWRQGRGQQGQGQQEQGAEKKQRQGKGKAQQGQPPEQKDEGKERREQEAAVGGDKDTEGVKQDV
;
A
#
# COMPACT_ATOMS: atom_id res chain seq x y z
N MET A 1 -6.96 3.28 -11.41
CA MET A 1 -6.77 4.53 -10.64
C MET A 1 -5.71 4.39 -9.56
N SER A 2 -5.93 3.69 -8.44
CA SER A 2 -5.05 3.72 -7.24
C SER A 2 -3.55 3.55 -7.47
N LYS A 3 -3.09 2.69 -8.38
CA LYS A 3 -1.65 2.55 -8.69
C LYS A 3 -1.05 3.84 -9.25
N VAL A 4 -1.77 4.51 -10.14
CA VAL A 4 -1.34 5.76 -10.79
C VAL A 4 -1.33 6.89 -9.76
N LEU A 5 -2.46 7.11 -9.07
CA LEU A 5 -2.65 8.20 -8.10
C LEU A 5 -1.92 8.00 -6.75
N ARG A 6 -1.01 7.02 -6.61
CA ARG A 6 -0.34 6.72 -5.31
C ARG A 6 1.08 6.16 -5.41
N HIS A 7 1.40 5.39 -6.45
CA HIS A 7 2.60 4.53 -6.48
C HIS A 7 3.43 4.64 -7.76
N LYS A 8 2.81 5.03 -8.88
CA LYS A 8 3.49 5.34 -10.15
C LYS A 8 2.63 6.32 -10.97
N PRO A 9 2.59 7.61 -10.60
CA PRO A 9 2.03 8.64 -11.47
C PRO A 9 2.82 8.72 -12.78
N PRO A 10 2.26 9.30 -13.86
CA PRO A 10 3.04 9.66 -15.04
C PRO A 10 4.05 10.77 -14.66
N PRO A 11 5.25 10.81 -15.26
CA PRO A 11 6.23 11.87 -15.00
C PRO A 11 5.63 13.26 -15.26
N GLY A 12 5.82 14.19 -14.32
CA GLY A 12 5.32 15.57 -14.42
C GLY A 12 3.80 15.75 -14.43
N ALA A 13 3.02 14.69 -14.21
CA ALA A 13 1.55 14.73 -14.29
C ALA A 13 0.84 14.82 -12.93
N MET A 14 1.60 14.87 -11.83
CA MET A 14 1.11 14.97 -10.46
C MET A 14 1.74 16.21 -9.80
N ASP A 15 0.92 17.05 -9.17
CA ASP A 15 1.39 18.24 -8.44
C ASP A 15 1.83 17.90 -6.99
N ALA A 16 2.37 18.91 -6.29
CA ALA A 16 2.82 18.82 -4.90
C ALA A 16 1.75 18.28 -3.93
N ALA A 17 0.47 18.50 -4.23
CA ALA A 17 -0.69 18.08 -3.46
C ALA A 17 -1.30 16.72 -3.90
N GLY A 18 -0.71 16.09 -4.92
CA GLY A 18 -1.09 14.78 -5.43
C GLY A 18 -2.22 14.80 -6.47
N TRP A 19 -2.61 15.97 -6.99
CA TRP A 19 -3.61 16.07 -8.06
C TRP A 19 -3.03 15.72 -9.42
N VAL A 20 -3.84 15.06 -10.23
CA VAL A 20 -3.58 14.74 -11.63
C VAL A 20 -4.75 15.25 -12.46
N ASN A 21 -4.48 16.01 -13.53
CA ASN A 21 -5.52 16.44 -14.47
C ASN A 21 -6.26 15.22 -15.05
N LEU A 22 -7.58 15.21 -15.00
CA LEU A 22 -8.40 14.04 -15.31
C LEU A 22 -8.15 13.50 -16.74
N PRO A 23 -8.05 14.33 -17.81
CA PRO A 23 -7.64 13.86 -19.14
C PRO A 23 -6.21 13.31 -19.24
N VAL A 24 -5.33 13.60 -18.28
CA VAL A 24 -4.01 12.95 -18.17
C VAL A 24 -4.15 11.58 -17.49
N LEU A 25 -4.99 11.47 -16.46
CA LEU A 25 -5.28 10.18 -15.83
C LEU A 25 -5.92 9.19 -16.82
N LEU A 26 -6.95 9.58 -17.57
CA LEU A 26 -7.67 8.67 -18.48
C LEU A 26 -6.71 7.98 -19.47
N ARG A 27 -5.80 8.74 -20.09
CA ARG A 27 -4.78 8.25 -21.03
C ARG A 27 -3.80 7.24 -20.42
N HIS A 28 -3.59 7.27 -19.11
CA HIS A 28 -2.66 6.40 -18.39
C HIS A 28 -3.35 5.22 -17.65
N LEU A 29 -4.66 5.05 -17.81
CA LEU A 29 -5.40 3.88 -17.34
C LEU A 29 -5.49 2.82 -18.44
N LYS A 30 -5.13 1.57 -18.11
CA LYS A 30 -5.08 0.43 -19.05
C LYS A 30 -6.31 0.26 -19.95
N ASN A 31 -7.49 0.58 -19.44
CA ASN A 31 -8.77 0.37 -20.11
C ASN A 31 -9.32 1.66 -20.75
N GLN A 32 -8.59 2.77 -20.69
CA GLN A 32 -8.97 4.11 -21.17
C GLN A 32 -10.45 4.45 -20.90
N PRO A 33 -10.89 4.41 -19.62
CA PRO A 33 -12.29 4.64 -19.28
C PRO A 33 -12.72 6.07 -19.63
N THR A 34 -14.01 6.27 -19.82
CA THR A 34 -14.57 7.61 -20.00
C THR A 34 -14.47 8.42 -18.70
N GLU A 35 -14.57 9.74 -18.82
CA GLU A 35 -14.66 10.62 -17.64
C GLU A 35 -15.84 10.23 -16.74
N GLN A 36 -17.00 9.96 -17.33
CA GLN A 36 -18.21 9.53 -16.64
C GLN A 36 -17.98 8.24 -15.82
N GLN A 37 -17.31 7.23 -16.40
CA GLN A 37 -16.95 6.01 -15.68
C GLN A 37 -16.01 6.27 -14.50
N VAL A 38 -15.09 7.25 -14.60
CA VAL A 38 -14.26 7.65 -13.46
C VAL A 38 -15.08 8.37 -12.39
N ARG A 39 -15.99 9.26 -12.76
CA ARG A 39 -16.92 9.93 -11.82
C ARG A 39 -17.76 8.91 -11.05
N GLU A 40 -18.32 7.91 -11.74
CA GLU A 40 -19.04 6.78 -11.15
C GLU A 40 -18.17 5.97 -10.17
N ILE A 41 -16.93 5.64 -10.54
CA ILE A 41 -15.98 4.91 -9.67
C ILE A 41 -15.59 5.75 -8.42
N VAL A 42 -15.54 7.08 -8.52
CA VAL A 42 -15.30 7.97 -7.37
C VAL A 42 -16.53 7.99 -6.46
N ALA A 43 -17.72 8.25 -7.01
CA ALA A 43 -18.98 8.34 -6.26
C ALA A 43 -19.33 7.03 -5.55
N ALA A 44 -19.17 5.89 -6.23
CA ALA A 44 -19.45 4.56 -5.68
C ALA A 44 -18.33 4.02 -4.74
N CYS A 45 -17.30 4.80 -4.40
CA CYS A 45 -16.15 4.30 -3.63
C CYS A 45 -16.40 4.26 -2.12
N PRO A 46 -16.62 3.09 -1.47
CA PRO A 46 -17.12 3.04 -0.08
C PRO A 46 -16.11 3.51 0.98
N LYS A 47 -14.83 3.64 0.60
CA LYS A 47 -13.76 4.20 1.46
C LYS A 47 -13.29 5.59 0.99
N LYS A 48 -14.09 6.29 0.16
CA LYS A 48 -13.83 7.63 -0.41
C LYS A 48 -12.36 7.83 -0.84
N ARG A 49 -11.82 6.88 -1.61
CA ARG A 49 -10.35 6.72 -1.81
C ARG A 49 -9.71 7.81 -2.68
N PHE A 50 -10.54 8.60 -3.36
CA PHE A 50 -10.19 9.59 -4.37
C PHE A 50 -10.98 10.86 -4.10
N VAL A 51 -10.40 12.00 -4.43
CA VAL A 51 -11.08 13.31 -4.44
C VAL A 51 -11.02 13.81 -5.87
N LEU A 52 -12.15 14.26 -6.41
CA LEU A 52 -12.27 14.87 -7.72
C LEU A 52 -12.66 16.34 -7.50
N ASP A 53 -12.02 17.24 -8.23
CA ASP A 53 -12.21 18.68 -8.17
C ASP A 53 -12.64 19.18 -9.56
N ASP A 54 -13.87 19.69 -9.62
CA ASP A 54 -14.54 20.24 -10.80
C ASP A 54 -14.45 21.78 -10.87
N THR A 55 -13.78 22.43 -9.92
CA THR A 55 -13.57 23.88 -9.95
C THR A 55 -12.48 24.30 -10.94
N THR A 56 -11.65 23.35 -11.39
CA THR A 56 -10.61 23.56 -12.41
C THR A 56 -11.07 23.12 -13.80
N ASN A 57 -10.58 23.78 -14.84
CA ASN A 57 -10.75 23.33 -16.23
C ASN A 57 -9.37 23.05 -16.86
N PRO A 58 -9.02 21.79 -17.19
CA PRO A 58 -9.83 20.58 -17.01
C PRO A 58 -10.00 20.20 -15.52
N PRO A 59 -11.00 19.36 -15.19
CA PRO A 59 -11.14 18.79 -13.85
C PRO A 59 -9.89 17.99 -13.43
N ARG A 60 -9.64 17.90 -12.13
CA ARG A 60 -8.48 17.18 -11.57
C ARG A 60 -8.89 16.17 -10.50
N ILE A 61 -8.02 15.19 -10.23
CA ILE A 61 -8.31 14.08 -9.33
C ILE A 61 -7.04 13.64 -8.57
N ARG A 62 -7.16 13.45 -7.25
CA ARG A 62 -6.10 12.91 -6.38
C ARG A 62 -6.57 11.67 -5.63
N ALA A 63 -5.64 10.96 -4.99
CA ALA A 63 -6.00 10.06 -3.90
C ALA A 63 -6.14 10.83 -2.59
N ALA A 64 -7.10 10.43 -1.74
CA ALA A 64 -7.27 11.06 -0.44
C ALA A 64 -6.08 10.81 0.51
N GLN A 65 -5.43 9.64 0.40
CA GLN A 65 -4.42 9.15 1.32
C GLN A 65 -3.58 8.02 0.73
N GLY A 66 -2.50 7.63 1.41
CA GLY A 66 -1.78 6.37 1.17
C GLY A 66 -0.89 6.34 -0.07
N HIS A 67 -0.26 7.47 -0.37
CA HIS A 67 0.83 7.61 -1.33
C HIS A 67 2.09 6.85 -0.88
N SER A 68 2.90 6.42 -1.86
CA SER A 68 4.31 6.01 -1.68
C SER A 68 5.27 6.82 -2.56
N VAL A 69 4.74 7.77 -3.33
CA VAL A 69 5.49 8.95 -3.75
C VAL A 69 5.43 9.96 -2.60
N GLU A 70 6.50 10.74 -2.43
CA GLU A 70 6.51 11.92 -1.56
C GLU A 70 5.58 12.99 -2.16
N LEU A 71 5.02 13.84 -1.31
CA LEU A 71 4.16 14.96 -1.69
C LEU A 71 4.58 16.17 -0.85
N GLU A 72 5.01 17.24 -1.50
CA GLU A 72 5.50 18.46 -0.85
C GLU A 72 4.38 19.22 -0.11
N GLU A 73 3.14 19.15 -0.63
CA GLU A 73 1.95 19.81 -0.07
C GLU A 73 0.87 18.77 0.27
N ALA A 74 1.21 17.80 1.13
CA ALA A 74 0.29 16.73 1.52
C ALA A 74 -1.01 17.29 2.18
N VAL A 75 -2.13 17.28 1.44
CA VAL A 75 -3.41 17.87 1.86
C VAL A 75 -4.05 17.09 3.01
N LEU A 76 -3.68 17.48 4.24
CA LEU A 76 -4.14 16.95 5.52
C LEU A 76 -4.63 18.09 6.42
N GLU A 77 -5.68 17.84 7.19
CA GLU A 77 -6.17 18.71 8.26
C GLU A 77 -5.41 18.39 9.55
N PRO A 78 -4.70 19.34 10.20
CA PRO A 78 -3.95 19.05 11.42
C PRO A 78 -4.85 18.55 12.57
N VAL A 79 -4.33 17.57 13.32
CA VAL A 79 -4.95 17.09 14.57
C VAL A 79 -4.12 17.60 15.74
N THR A 80 -4.76 18.40 16.61
CA THR A 80 -4.15 19.04 17.78
C THR A 80 -4.76 18.56 19.10
N GLU A 81 -5.91 17.88 19.05
CA GLU A 81 -6.58 17.32 20.23
C GLU A 81 -6.97 15.85 19.99
N ALA A 82 -6.81 15.00 21.00
CA ALA A 82 -7.28 13.61 20.95
C ALA A 82 -8.82 13.49 20.84
N SER A 83 -9.55 14.55 21.21
CA SER A 83 -11.00 14.70 21.05
C SER A 83 -11.46 14.51 19.60
N GLN A 84 -10.64 14.92 18.62
CA GLN A 84 -10.95 14.86 17.19
C GLN A 84 -10.99 13.43 16.65
N VAL A 85 -10.26 12.49 17.29
CA VAL A 85 -10.17 11.08 16.86
C VAL A 85 -10.13 10.14 18.08
N PRO A 86 -11.29 9.85 18.71
CA PRO A 86 -11.34 9.11 19.98
C PRO A 86 -10.93 7.63 19.88
N VAL A 87 -10.96 7.05 18.67
CA VAL A 87 -10.63 5.63 18.41
C VAL A 87 -9.71 5.51 17.18
N PRO A 88 -8.40 5.82 17.30
CA PRO A 88 -7.42 5.63 16.24
C PRO A 88 -6.83 4.22 16.33
N VAL A 89 -7.03 3.40 15.29
CA VAL A 89 -6.70 1.96 15.29
C VAL A 89 -5.86 1.57 14.08
N HIS A 90 -4.65 1.08 14.32
CA HIS A 90 -3.85 0.41 13.31
C HIS A 90 -4.25 -1.07 13.22
N VAL A 91 -4.11 -1.68 12.03
CA VAL A 91 -4.36 -3.12 11.84
C VAL A 91 -3.18 -3.77 11.10
N THR A 92 -2.61 -4.78 11.72
CA THR A 92 -1.48 -5.57 11.22
C THR A 92 -1.77 -7.07 11.33
N GLY A 93 -0.84 -7.92 10.90
CA GLY A 93 -0.87 -9.37 11.14
C GLY A 93 0.14 -9.78 12.20
N VAL A 94 0.11 -11.04 12.64
CA VAL A 94 0.98 -11.54 13.72
C VAL A 94 2.46 -11.24 13.46
N ASP A 95 3.00 -11.56 12.28
CA ASP A 95 4.40 -11.28 11.92
C ASP A 95 4.75 -9.79 12.02
N GLY A 96 3.81 -8.93 11.59
CA GLY A 96 3.96 -7.49 11.64
C GLY A 96 3.89 -6.93 13.06
N TRP A 97 3.10 -7.54 13.94
CA TRP A 97 3.07 -7.20 15.36
C TRP A 97 4.37 -7.62 16.06
N SER A 98 4.84 -8.85 15.83
CA SER A 98 6.15 -9.31 16.33
C SER A 98 7.28 -8.38 15.89
N ALA A 99 7.30 -7.96 14.62
CA ALA A 99 8.26 -6.99 14.12
C ALA A 99 8.18 -5.63 14.83
N ILE A 100 6.97 -5.09 15.04
CA ILE A 100 6.73 -3.83 15.80
C ILE A 100 7.23 -3.94 17.24
N GLN A 101 6.99 -5.08 17.91
CA GLN A 101 7.50 -5.32 19.27
C GLN A 101 9.03 -5.41 19.29
N SER A 102 9.65 -6.11 18.32
CA SER A 102 11.10 -6.25 18.24
C SER A 102 11.83 -4.96 17.83
N SER A 103 11.22 -4.07 17.04
CA SER A 103 11.80 -2.76 16.70
C SER A 103 11.43 -1.64 17.67
N GLY A 104 10.49 -1.86 18.58
CA GLY A 104 10.01 -0.84 19.52
C GLY A 104 9.12 0.25 18.90
N GLU A 105 8.71 0.12 17.64
CA GLU A 105 8.03 1.19 16.90
C GLU A 105 7.25 0.73 15.66
N LEU A 106 6.23 1.51 15.28
CA LEU A 106 5.44 1.36 14.07
C LEU A 106 6.02 2.26 12.97
N ARG A 107 6.54 1.65 11.91
CA ARG A 107 7.16 2.36 10.77
C ARG A 107 6.18 2.58 9.62
N ARG A 108 6.36 3.69 8.88
CA ARG A 108 5.63 3.98 7.63
C ARG A 108 5.89 2.97 6.49
N MET A 109 6.95 2.17 6.61
CA MET A 109 7.41 1.20 5.61
C MET A 109 7.56 1.87 4.22
N LYS A 110 6.97 1.31 3.16
CA LYS A 110 7.00 1.87 1.79
C LYS A 110 5.89 2.91 1.54
N ARG A 111 5.57 3.76 2.53
CA ARG A 111 4.58 4.85 2.46
C ARG A 111 5.14 6.10 3.11
N THR A 112 4.57 7.26 2.81
CA THR A 112 4.95 8.53 3.46
C THR A 112 4.46 8.63 4.92
N HIS A 113 3.47 7.84 5.33
CA HIS A 113 2.84 7.93 6.65
C HIS A 113 2.48 6.54 7.21
N VAL A 114 2.56 6.37 8.53
CA VAL A 114 1.77 5.40 9.31
C VAL A 114 0.28 5.75 9.16
N HIS A 115 -0.61 4.76 9.17
CA HIS A 115 -2.06 4.96 8.98
C HIS A 115 -2.84 4.37 10.15
N PHE A 116 -3.80 5.13 10.68
CA PHE A 116 -4.75 4.69 11.70
C PHE A 116 -6.17 4.84 11.14
N ALA A 117 -6.94 3.75 11.21
CA ALA A 117 -8.37 3.80 10.97
C ALA A 117 -9.04 4.59 12.09
N THR A 118 -10.03 5.40 11.71
CA THR A 118 -10.82 6.28 12.61
C THR A 118 -12.29 5.87 12.66
N ALA A 119 -12.67 4.94 11.79
CA ALA A 119 -14.00 4.39 11.64
C ALA A 119 -13.91 2.94 11.11
N PRO A 120 -14.93 2.11 11.28
CA PRO A 120 -14.89 0.68 10.92
C PRO A 120 -14.57 0.45 9.43
N HIS A 121 -15.12 1.29 8.56
CA HIS A 121 -14.90 1.21 7.12
C HIS A 121 -13.49 1.67 6.69
N HIS A 122 -12.66 2.23 7.59
CA HIS A 122 -11.25 2.53 7.32
C HIS A 122 -10.31 1.34 7.59
N LEU A 123 -10.75 0.32 8.34
CA LEU A 123 -9.98 -0.89 8.61
C LEU A 123 -9.49 -1.59 7.33
N ARG A 124 -8.35 -2.29 7.44
CA ARG A 124 -7.87 -3.24 6.43
C ARG A 124 -8.66 -4.54 6.57
N ASN A 125 -9.53 -4.85 5.61
CA ASN A 125 -10.21 -6.14 5.53
C ASN A 125 -9.40 -7.10 4.64
N ASN A 126 -8.35 -7.69 5.21
CA ASN A 126 -7.49 -8.70 4.59
C ASN A 126 -7.44 -9.94 5.51
N LYS A 127 -7.23 -11.14 4.98
CA LYS A 127 -7.16 -12.37 5.81
C LYS A 127 -6.09 -12.34 6.92
N TRP A 128 -4.98 -11.63 6.69
CA TRP A 128 -3.89 -11.45 7.67
C TRP A 128 -4.09 -10.28 8.63
N ALA A 129 -5.14 -9.46 8.46
CA ALA A 129 -5.35 -8.24 9.24
C ALA A 129 -6.17 -8.58 10.50
N GLU A 130 -5.49 -9.18 11.48
CA GLU A 130 -6.09 -9.76 12.68
C GLU A 130 -5.67 -9.10 13.99
N VAL A 131 -4.50 -8.44 14.03
CA VAL A 131 -4.01 -7.72 15.22
C VAL A 131 -4.40 -6.25 15.14
N TYR A 132 -5.18 -5.80 16.11
CA TYR A 132 -5.60 -4.40 16.26
C TYR A 132 -4.74 -3.69 17.31
N LEU A 133 -4.24 -2.51 16.97
CA LEU A 133 -3.42 -1.68 17.85
C LEU A 133 -4.11 -0.31 18.00
N ARG A 134 -4.72 -0.02 19.16
CA ARG A 134 -5.29 1.29 19.45
C ARG A 134 -4.17 2.23 19.88
N LEU A 135 -4.07 3.37 19.20
CA LEU A 135 -3.16 4.46 19.53
C LEU A 135 -3.69 5.24 20.74
N ASP A 136 -2.82 5.55 21.69
CA ASP A 136 -3.04 6.63 22.64
C ASP A 136 -2.67 7.96 21.96
N LEU A 137 -3.67 8.61 21.37
CA LEU A 137 -3.46 9.83 20.61
C LEU A 137 -3.08 11.02 21.50
N GLN A 138 -3.52 11.04 22.77
CA GLN A 138 -3.16 12.13 23.68
C GLN A 138 -1.68 12.02 24.03
N ALA A 139 -1.23 10.86 24.52
CA ALA A 139 0.18 10.62 24.82
C ALA A 139 1.09 10.77 23.58
N ALA A 140 0.57 10.52 22.39
CA ALA A 140 1.32 10.73 21.15
C ALA A 140 1.46 12.22 20.77
N LEU A 141 0.40 13.02 20.92
CA LEU A 141 0.45 14.48 20.75
C LEU A 141 1.35 15.13 21.80
N ASP A 142 1.25 14.70 23.06
CA ASP A 142 2.08 15.18 24.18
C ASP A 142 3.56 14.82 23.98
N ALA A 143 3.85 13.69 23.30
CA ALA A 143 5.20 13.30 22.87
C ALA A 143 5.69 14.05 21.60
N GLY A 144 4.92 15.01 21.08
CA GLY A 144 5.31 15.84 19.94
C GLY A 144 5.14 15.18 18.56
N LEU A 145 4.47 14.02 18.46
CA LEU A 145 4.19 13.39 17.17
C LEU A 145 3.10 14.18 16.43
N GLN A 146 3.39 14.53 15.18
CA GLN A 146 2.45 15.26 14.33
C GLN A 146 1.46 14.31 13.65
N PHE A 147 0.19 14.72 13.63
CA PHE A 147 -0.91 13.97 13.05
C PHE A 147 -1.75 14.83 12.11
N GLY A 148 -2.23 14.22 11.03
CA GLY A 148 -3.14 14.85 10.07
C GLY A 148 -4.29 13.92 9.68
N LEU A 149 -5.51 14.46 9.64
CA LEU A 149 -6.66 13.81 9.02
C LEU A 149 -6.60 14.05 7.51
N SER A 150 -6.55 12.95 6.76
CA SER A 150 -6.78 13.02 5.32
C SER A 150 -8.24 13.31 4.99
N SER A 151 -8.53 13.85 3.81
CA SER A 151 -9.89 14.27 3.39
C SER A 151 -10.93 13.14 3.21
N ASN A 152 -10.60 11.89 3.57
CA ASN A 152 -11.57 10.82 3.77
C ASN A 152 -11.73 10.41 5.25
N GLY A 153 -11.14 11.15 6.18
CA GLY A 153 -11.17 10.90 7.62
C GLY A 153 -10.14 9.91 8.15
N VAL A 154 -9.21 9.38 7.33
CA VAL A 154 -8.14 8.49 7.84
C VAL A 154 -7.04 9.33 8.51
N LEU A 155 -6.71 8.97 9.76
CA LEU A 155 -5.63 9.60 10.51
C LEU A 155 -4.27 9.09 10.04
N LEU A 156 -3.34 10.02 9.82
CA LEU A 156 -2.00 9.78 9.32
C LEU A 156 -0.97 10.44 10.25
N CYS A 157 0.18 9.80 10.39
CA CYS A 157 1.37 10.32 11.10
C CYS A 157 2.59 9.95 10.27
N GLU A 158 3.58 10.84 10.14
CA GLU A 158 4.83 10.51 9.44
C GLU A 158 5.55 9.36 10.15
N GLY A 159 5.63 9.46 11.47
CA GLY A 159 6.26 8.49 12.36
C GLY A 159 7.80 8.55 12.33
N PRO A 160 8.49 7.56 12.94
CA PRO A 160 7.92 6.36 13.55
C PRO A 160 7.06 6.65 14.79
N VAL A 161 6.13 5.76 15.10
CA VAL A 161 5.30 5.85 16.32
C VAL A 161 5.78 4.78 17.31
N PRO A 162 6.37 5.15 18.46
CA PRO A 162 6.82 4.20 19.49
C PRO A 162 5.74 3.19 19.90
N VAL A 163 6.13 1.93 20.12
CA VAL A 163 5.21 0.84 20.49
C VAL A 163 4.54 1.09 21.84
N ALA A 164 5.19 1.83 22.74
CA ALA A 164 4.63 2.25 24.03
C ALA A 164 3.36 3.13 23.90
N LEU A 165 3.15 3.78 22.75
CA LEU A 165 1.97 4.58 22.46
C LEU A 165 0.82 3.79 21.83
N VAL A 166 0.96 2.47 21.63
CA VAL A 166 -0.13 1.62 21.14
C VAL A 166 -0.43 0.45 22.07
N LYS A 167 -1.71 0.26 22.39
CA LYS A 167 -2.19 -0.93 23.10
C LYS A 167 -2.70 -1.93 22.06
N ARG A 168 -2.24 -3.19 22.11
CA ARG A 168 -2.99 -4.28 21.45
C ARG A 168 -4.37 -4.38 22.11
N VAL A 169 -5.40 -4.43 21.28
CA VAL A 169 -6.78 -4.65 21.69
C VAL A 169 -7.38 -5.78 20.87
N GLU A 170 -8.34 -6.50 21.43
CA GLU A 170 -9.21 -7.39 20.66
C GLU A 170 -10.39 -6.60 20.07
N LEU A 171 -11.01 -7.11 19.00
CA LEU A 171 -12.08 -6.39 18.29
C LEU A 171 -13.29 -6.09 19.20
N ASP A 172 -13.49 -6.86 20.27
CA ASP A 172 -14.58 -6.68 21.23
C ASP A 172 -14.33 -5.60 22.29
N GLU A 173 -13.08 -5.13 22.45
CA GLU A 173 -12.74 -3.95 23.27
C GLU A 173 -13.01 -2.62 22.53
N LEU A 174 -13.25 -2.67 21.22
CA LEU A 174 -13.62 -1.49 20.44
C LEU A 174 -15.14 -1.22 20.54
N PRO A 175 -15.59 0.05 20.35
CA PRO A 175 -17.01 0.37 20.28
C PRO A 175 -17.77 -0.43 19.23
N GLU A 176 -19.07 -0.62 19.42
CA GLU A 176 -19.83 -1.66 18.73
C GLU A 176 -19.83 -1.54 17.20
N GLU A 177 -19.80 -0.31 16.67
CA GLU A 177 -19.74 -0.06 15.23
C GLU A 177 -18.51 -0.71 14.56
N TRP A 178 -17.41 -0.90 15.30
CA TRP A 178 -16.19 -1.54 14.81
C TRP A 178 -16.36 -3.04 14.56
N ARG A 179 -17.22 -3.72 15.33
CA ARG A 179 -17.55 -5.14 15.13
C ARG A 179 -18.33 -5.34 13.83
N GLN A 180 -19.36 -4.52 13.61
CA GLN A 180 -20.30 -4.68 12.50
C GLN A 180 -19.64 -4.54 11.11
N GLY A 181 -18.55 -3.75 11.02
CA GLY A 181 -17.86 -3.44 9.76
C GLY A 181 -17.15 -4.60 9.04
N ARG A 182 -16.95 -5.77 9.66
CA ARG A 182 -16.28 -6.93 9.01
C ARG A 182 -17.22 -7.81 8.18
N GLY A 183 -18.51 -7.87 8.49
CA GLY A 183 -19.43 -8.87 7.91
C GLY A 183 -20.00 -8.53 6.53
N GLN A 184 -20.40 -7.28 6.28
CA GLN A 184 -21.33 -6.94 5.19
C GLN A 184 -20.70 -6.66 3.81
N GLN A 185 -19.43 -7.01 3.57
CA GLN A 185 -18.75 -6.78 2.27
C GLN A 185 -18.18 -8.06 1.63
N GLY A 186 -18.61 -9.24 2.09
CA GLY A 186 -18.13 -10.54 1.61
C GLY A 186 -19.12 -11.34 0.74
N GLN A 187 -20.40 -10.97 0.69
CA GLN A 187 -21.45 -11.69 -0.03
C GLN A 187 -21.94 -10.82 -1.20
N GLY A 188 -21.62 -11.21 -2.44
CA GLY A 188 -21.94 -10.43 -3.64
C GLY A 188 -21.14 -10.74 -4.91
N GLN A 189 -20.26 -11.75 -4.90
CA GLN A 189 -19.55 -12.24 -6.10
C GLN A 189 -19.44 -13.79 -6.10
N GLN A 190 -20.59 -14.46 -6.08
CA GLN A 190 -20.70 -15.90 -6.39
C GLN A 190 -21.92 -16.16 -7.28
N GLU A 191 -21.83 -15.80 -8.55
CA GLU A 191 -22.61 -16.43 -9.61
C GLU A 191 -21.93 -16.22 -10.98
N GLN A 192 -22.32 -17.01 -11.98
CA GLN A 192 -21.83 -16.97 -13.37
C GLN A 192 -20.31 -17.24 -13.54
N GLY A 193 -19.90 -18.50 -13.34
CA GLY A 193 -18.52 -18.94 -13.59
C GLY A 193 -18.33 -20.41 -13.98
N ALA A 194 -19.40 -21.16 -14.31
CA ALA A 194 -19.34 -22.61 -14.31
C ALA A 194 -20.24 -23.36 -15.33
N GLU A 195 -20.27 -22.98 -16.61
CA GLU A 195 -20.67 -23.97 -17.64
C GLU A 195 -20.11 -23.75 -19.06
N LYS A 196 -19.07 -24.52 -19.42
CA LYS A 196 -18.80 -25.03 -20.79
C LYS A 196 -17.60 -25.98 -20.81
N LYS A 197 -17.84 -27.29 -20.60
CA LYS A 197 -16.80 -28.32 -20.79
C LYS A 197 -17.34 -29.71 -21.13
N GLN A 198 -17.84 -29.87 -22.35
CA GLN A 198 -18.01 -31.12 -23.13
C GLN A 198 -18.35 -30.69 -24.58
N ARG A 199 -18.02 -31.42 -25.66
CA ARG A 199 -17.78 -32.87 -25.81
C ARG A 199 -16.47 -33.20 -26.56
N GLN A 200 -16.13 -34.50 -26.60
CA GLN A 200 -15.15 -35.09 -27.53
C GLN A 200 -15.62 -34.95 -29.00
N GLY A 201 -14.81 -35.15 -30.05
CA GLY A 201 -13.46 -35.71 -30.14
C GLY A 201 -13.44 -37.04 -30.91
N LYS A 202 -12.88 -37.03 -32.13
CA LYS A 202 -12.56 -38.21 -32.99
C LYS A 202 -11.30 -37.87 -33.81
N GLY A 203 -10.45 -38.84 -34.12
CA GLY A 203 -9.19 -38.63 -34.85
C GLY A 203 -8.72 -39.84 -35.65
N LYS A 204 -7.51 -39.75 -36.23
CA LYS A 204 -6.67 -40.77 -36.92
C LYS A 204 -5.20 -40.26 -36.80
N ALA A 205 -4.19 -41.07 -36.44
CA ALA A 205 -3.43 -42.02 -37.28
C ALA A 205 -2.84 -41.35 -38.56
N GLN A 206 -1.55 -41.36 -38.88
CA GLN A 206 -0.31 -42.06 -38.40
C GLN A 206 0.90 -41.07 -38.52
N GLN A 207 2.22 -41.33 -38.34
CA GLN A 207 3.13 -42.48 -38.10
C GLN A 207 4.40 -41.95 -37.32
N GLY A 208 5.56 -42.61 -37.10
CA GLY A 208 5.98 -43.96 -37.50
C GLY A 208 7.33 -44.53 -36.97
N GLN A 209 8.47 -43.82 -37.03
CA GLN A 209 9.82 -44.43 -36.81
C GLN A 209 10.82 -43.60 -35.95
N PRO A 210 11.91 -44.22 -35.40
CA PRO A 210 12.46 -43.84 -34.09
C PRO A 210 14.00 -43.52 -34.11
N PRO A 211 14.89 -43.84 -33.12
CA PRO A 211 15.79 -42.81 -32.56
C PRO A 211 17.31 -43.11 -32.64
N GLU A 212 18.13 -42.12 -32.26
CA GLU A 212 19.52 -42.32 -31.85
C GLU A 212 19.75 -41.88 -30.39
N GLN A 213 20.78 -42.44 -29.76
CA GLN A 213 21.13 -42.28 -28.34
C GLN A 213 22.49 -41.56 -28.18
N LYS A 214 22.92 -41.39 -26.91
CA LYS A 214 24.27 -41.04 -26.39
C LYS A 214 24.52 -39.54 -26.09
N ASP A 215 25.18 -39.19 -24.98
CA ASP A 215 25.38 -39.93 -23.72
C ASP A 215 25.68 -38.99 -22.53
N GLU A 216 26.05 -39.58 -21.39
CA GLU A 216 26.83 -39.03 -20.25
C GLU A 216 27.75 -37.82 -20.60
N GLY A 217 27.99 -36.83 -19.72
CA GLY A 217 27.59 -36.62 -18.32
C GLY A 217 28.68 -35.80 -17.57
N LYS A 218 28.52 -35.55 -16.25
CA LYS A 218 29.59 -35.01 -15.34
C LYS A 218 30.06 -33.54 -15.66
N GLU A 219 30.75 -32.71 -14.85
CA GLU A 219 31.12 -32.55 -13.41
C GLU A 219 30.74 -31.10 -12.98
N ARG A 220 30.24 -30.79 -11.78
CA ARG A 220 30.93 -30.58 -10.47
C ARG A 220 32.20 -29.69 -10.44
N ARG A 221 32.02 -28.52 -9.77
CA ARG A 221 32.93 -27.86 -8.79
C ARG A 221 34.02 -26.89 -9.31
N GLU A 222 33.98 -25.65 -8.80
CA GLU A 222 35.05 -24.83 -8.15
C GLU A 222 34.39 -23.48 -7.76
N GLN A 223 34.46 -22.98 -6.51
CA GLN A 223 35.58 -22.36 -5.75
C GLN A 223 36.03 -21.03 -6.40
N GLU A 224 35.77 -19.87 -5.80
CA GLU A 224 36.43 -19.27 -4.61
C GLU A 224 37.93 -18.95 -4.83
N ALA A 225 38.24 -17.65 -5.01
CA ALA A 225 39.33 -16.91 -4.35
C ALA A 225 39.72 -15.62 -5.12
N ALA A 226 39.95 -14.52 -4.41
CA ALA A 226 41.04 -13.55 -4.65
C ALA A 226 41.02 -12.45 -3.56
N VAL A 227 42.00 -12.46 -2.66
CA VAL A 227 42.29 -11.41 -1.66
C VAL A 227 43.80 -11.18 -1.63
N GLY A 228 44.24 -9.93 -1.41
CA GLY A 228 45.65 -9.51 -1.47
C GLY A 228 46.10 -9.23 -2.91
N GLY A 229 47.05 -8.33 -3.18
CA GLY A 229 47.89 -7.42 -2.38
C GLY A 229 48.76 -6.62 -3.38
N ASP A 230 49.79 -5.86 -3.04
CA ASP A 230 50.42 -5.40 -1.80
C ASP A 230 51.39 -4.24 -2.19
N LYS A 231 51.91 -3.49 -1.21
CA LYS A 231 53.14 -2.64 -1.27
C LYS A 231 53.16 -1.25 -1.94
N ASP A 232 53.48 -0.27 -1.07
CA ASP A 232 54.65 0.62 -1.10
C ASP A 232 54.96 1.50 -2.34
N THR A 233 54.97 2.83 -2.14
CA THR A 233 56.20 3.65 -2.31
C THR A 233 56.09 5.04 -1.65
N GLU A 234 57.24 5.66 -1.38
CA GLU A 234 57.40 6.94 -0.68
C GLU A 234 57.21 8.18 -1.60
N GLY A 235 56.97 9.38 -1.05
CA GLY A 235 56.86 10.60 -1.88
C GLY A 235 56.63 11.93 -1.15
N VAL A 236 57.68 12.50 -0.54
CA VAL A 236 57.65 13.79 0.20
C VAL A 236 57.45 15.03 -0.70
N LYS A 237 56.54 15.94 -0.28
CA LYS A 237 56.55 17.44 -0.36
C LYS A 237 55.13 17.95 -0.02
N GLN A 238 54.82 18.79 0.97
CA GLN A 238 55.49 19.93 1.65
C GLN A 238 55.42 21.25 0.85
N ASP A 239 54.73 22.24 1.45
CA ASP A 239 54.62 23.70 1.17
C ASP A 239 54.18 24.11 -0.27
N VAL A 240 53.25 25.07 -0.49
CA VAL A 240 52.79 26.25 0.27
C VAL A 240 51.26 26.41 0.17
#